data_AF-A0A933FTY8-F1
#
_entry.id   AF-A0A933FTY8-F1
#
_cell.length_a   1.000
_cell.length_b   1.000
_cell.length_c   1.000
_cell.angle_alpha   90.00
_cell.angle_beta   90.00
_cell.angle_gamma   90.00
#
_symmetry.space_group_name_H-M   'P 1'
#
loop_
_entity.id
_entity.type
_entity.pdbx_description
1 polymer ?
#
loop_
_entity_poly.entity_id
_entity_poly.type
_entity_poly.pdbx_seq_one_letter_code
_entity_poly.pdbx_strand_id
1 'polypeptide(L)' 'IQTPQGFRYDVLMRAHKAARKSRFIGTDEASLVERVRFPVRIVEGENTNIKITTKLDLQLAELLLKR' A
#
# COMPACT_ATOMS: atom_id res chain seq x y z
N ILE A 1 -6.12 3.00 2.32
CA ILE A 1 -4.98 2.95 1.37
C ILE A 1 -5.13 1.70 0.52
N GLN A 2 -4.88 1.81 -0.79
CA GLN A 2 -4.96 0.71 -1.75
C GLN A 2 -3.57 0.38 -2.30
N THR A 3 -3.48 -0.74 -3.03
CA THR A 3 -2.35 -1.10 -3.89
C THR A 3 -2.83 -1.16 -5.35
N PRO A 4 -1.97 -1.01 -6.36
CA PRO A 4 -0.50 -0.90 -6.29
C PRO A 4 -0.01 0.42 -5.67
N GLN A 5 1.16 0.37 -5.02
CA GLN A 5 1.92 1.56 -4.62
C GLN A 5 3.21 1.61 -5.43
N GLY A 6 3.37 2.66 -6.23
CA GLY A 6 4.52 2.81 -7.13
C GLY A 6 5.63 3.66 -6.52
N PHE A 7 6.83 3.10 -6.39
CA PHE A 7 8.02 3.81 -5.92
C PHE A 7 9.23 3.50 -6.78
N ARG A 8 10.17 4.46 -6.86
CA ARG A 8 11.51 4.15 -7.37
C ARG A 8 12.21 3.18 -6.41
N TYR A 9 12.91 2.20 -6.98
CA TYR A 9 13.59 1.15 -6.21
C TYR A 9 14.56 1.69 -5.16
N ASP A 10 15.39 2.67 -5.53
CA ASP A 10 16.39 3.27 -4.65
C ASP A 10 15.77 3.99 -3.46
N VAL A 11 14.65 4.69 -3.68
CA VAL A 11 13.88 5.36 -2.62
C VAL A 11 13.27 4.34 -1.67
N LEU A 12 12.60 3.31 -2.20
CA LEU A 12 11.95 2.27 -1.39
C LEU A 12 12.99 1.48 -0.58
N MET A 13 14.11 1.11 -1.20
CA MET A 13 15.20 0.41 -0.51
C MET A 13 15.79 1.25 0.63
N ARG A 14 15.97 2.57 0.43
CA ARG A 14 16.42 3.49 1.48
C ARG A 14 15.41 3.55 2.63
N ALA A 15 14.12 3.64 2.31
CA ALA A 15 13.03 3.66 3.29
C ALA A 15 13.03 2.40 4.16
N HIS A 16 13.09 1.21 3.55
CA HIS A 16 13.18 -0.06 4.28
C HIS A 16 14.44 -0.16 5.16
N LYS A 17 15.61 0.27 4.66
CA LYS A 17 16.86 0.28 5.46
C LYS A 17 16.72 1.17 6.69
N ALA A 18 16.14 2.37 6.53
CA ALA A 18 15.90 3.29 7.63
C ALA A 18 14.91 2.72 8.66
N ALA A 19 13.80 2.14 8.20
CA ALA A 19 12.79 1.53 9.06
C ALA A 19 13.37 0.37 9.90
N ARG A 20 14.16 -0.51 9.29
CA ARG A 20 14.86 -1.59 10.01
C ARG A 20 15.80 -1.02 11.08
N LYS A 21 16.60 -0.01 10.74
CA LYS A 21 17.55 0.61 11.69
C LYS A 21 16.83 1.25 12.88
N SER A 22 15.68 1.88 12.64
CA SER A 22 14.89 2.54 13.70
C SER A 22 13.86 1.63 14.35
N ARG A 23 13.81 0.33 14.01
CA ARG A 23 12.75 -0.61 14.44
C ARG A 23 11.32 -0.07 14.21
N PHE A 24 11.14 0.68 13.13
CA PHE A 24 9.84 1.20 12.74
C PHE A 24 9.10 0.16 11.93
N ILE A 25 7.83 -0.09 12.29
CA ILE A 25 6.94 -0.99 11.57
C ILE A 25 5.96 -0.12 10.78
N GLY A 26 6.15 -0.04 9.47
CA GLY A 26 5.16 0.55 8.56
C GLY A 26 4.13 -0.48 8.14
N THR A 27 2.89 -0.04 7.93
CA THR A 27 1.77 -0.90 7.51
C THR A 27 1.69 -1.06 5.98
N ASP A 28 2.39 -0.19 5.25
CA ASP A 28 2.48 -0.14 3.80
C ASP A 28 3.79 0.54 3.37
N GLU A 29 4.11 0.53 2.08
CA GLU A 29 5.33 1.14 1.56
C GLU A 29 5.31 2.67 1.66
N ALA A 30 4.16 3.30 1.46
CA ALA A 30 3.98 4.76 1.60
C ALA A 30 4.43 5.28 2.98
N SER A 31 4.01 4.63 4.05
CA SER A 31 4.38 4.99 5.43
C SER A 31 5.89 4.91 5.68
N LEU A 32 6.60 3.99 5.00
CA LEU A 32 8.06 3.91 5.07
C LEU A 32 8.72 5.09 4.34
N VAL A 33 8.20 5.44 3.16
CA VAL A 33 8.74 6.51 2.31
C VAL A 33 8.49 7.89 2.92
N GLU A 34 7.31 8.14 3.48
CA GLU A 34 7.01 9.37 4.22
C GLU A 34 7.96 9.56 5.40
N ARG A 35 8.30 8.47 6.12
CA ARG A 35 9.20 8.52 7.27
C ARG A 35 10.62 8.96 6.90
N VAL A 36 11.08 8.66 5.69
CA VAL A 36 12.37 9.17 5.17
C VAL A 36 12.25 10.53 4.46
N ARG A 37 11.12 11.23 4.66
CA ARG A 37 10.82 12.58 4.16
C ARG A 37 10.83 12.70 2.64
N PHE A 38 10.52 11.60 1.95
CA PHE A 38 10.24 11.65 0.51
C PHE A 38 8.74 11.95 0.30
N PRO A 39 8.40 12.79 -0.68
CA PRO A 39 7.00 13.11 -0.97
C PRO A 39 6.28 11.88 -1.51
N VAL A 40 5.09 11.63 -0.97
CA VAL A 40 4.13 10.66 -1.48
C VAL A 40 2.94 11.42 -2.05
N ARG A 41 2.41 10.96 -3.19
CA ARG A 41 1.18 11.49 -3.77
C ARG A 41 0.12 10.41 -3.82
N ILE A 42 -1.12 10.81 -3.54
CA ILE A 42 -2.28 9.96 -3.70
C ILE A 42 -2.83 10.12 -5.11
N VAL A 43 -3.09 8.99 -5.75
CA VAL A 43 -3.87 8.91 -6.99
C VAL A 43 -5.22 8.34 -6.61
N GLU A 44 -6.30 8.91 -7.15
CA GLU A 44 -7.64 8.41 -6.90
C GLU A 44 -7.75 6.98 -7.43
N GLY A 45 -8.21 6.08 -6.56
CA GLY A 45 -8.42 4.67 -6.88
C GLY A 45 -9.90 4.33 -6.94
N GLU A 46 -10.21 3.15 -7.45
CA GLU A 46 -11.59 2.67 -7.52
C GLU A 46 -12.00 2.00 -6.20
N ASN A 47 -13.21 2.28 -5.72
CA ASN A 47 -13.76 1.62 -4.52
C ASN A 47 -13.94 0.10 -4.68
N THR A 48 -13.94 -0.40 -5.92
CA THR A 48 -14.01 -1.82 -6.29
C THR A 48 -12.69 -2.56 -6.08
N ASN A 49 -11.56 -1.86 -5.94
CA ASN A 49 -10.26 -2.43 -5.61
C ASN A 49 -10.17 -2.75 -4.11
N ILE A 50 -10.94 -3.75 -3.71
CA ILE A 50 -11.08 -4.17 -2.31
C ILE A 50 -9.97 -5.13 -1.90
N LYS A 51 -9.61 -5.08 -0.62
CA LYS A 51 -8.80 -6.11 0.02
C LYS A 51 -9.72 -7.20 0.57
N ILE A 52 -9.53 -8.45 0.15
CA ILE A 52 -10.28 -9.58 0.70
C ILE A 52 -9.66 -9.97 2.05
N THR A 53 -10.40 -9.74 3.13
CA THR A 53 -9.98 -10.02 4.52
C THR A 53 -10.98 -10.87 5.29
N THR A 54 -12.22 -10.96 4.81
CA THR A 54 -13.31 -11.74 5.41
C THR A 54 -13.98 -12.66 4.39
N LYS A 55 -14.82 -13.58 4.86
CA LYS A 55 -15.63 -14.45 3.99
C LYS A 55 -16.66 -13.66 3.18
N LEU A 56 -17.16 -12.55 3.72
CA LEU A 56 -18.12 -11.69 3.03
C LEU A 56 -17.44 -10.94 1.87
N ASP A 57 -16.19 -10.51 2.06
CA ASP A 57 -15.41 -9.82 1.01
C ASP A 57 -15.23 -10.71 -0.22
N LEU A 58 -15.14 -12.03 -0.04
CA LEU A 58 -15.05 -12.98 -1.14
C LEU A 58 -16.30 -12.98 -2.02
N GLN A 59 -17.48 -13.02 -1.40
CA GLN A 59 -18.77 -12.96 -2.11
C GLN A 59 -18.90 -11.63 -2.86
N LEU A 60 -18.47 -10.52 -2.24
CA LEU A 60 -18.46 -9.21 -2.88
C LEU A 60 -17.50 -9.17 -4.07
N ALA A 61 -16.28 -9.71 -3.93
CA ALA A 61 -15.30 -9.77 -5.02
C ALA A 61 -15.82 -10.55 -6.23
N GLU A 62 -16.49 -11.68 -6.02
CA GLU A 62 -17.12 -12.46 -7.09
C GLU A 62 -18.22 -11.67 -7.83
N LEU A 63 -19.01 -10.87 -7.12
CA LEU A 63 -20.02 -10.01 -7.74
C LEU A 63 -19.39 -8.88 -8.55
N LEU A 64 -18.30 -8.29 -8.04
CA LEU A 64 -17.57 -7.22 -8.72
C LEU A 64 -16.92 -7.71 -10.04
N LEU A 65 -16.40 -8.94 -10.08
CA LEU A 65 -15.74 -9.52 -11.26
C LEU A 65 -16.71 -9.97 -12.37
N LYS A 66 -17.99 -10.12 -12.08
CA LYS A 66 -19.02 -10.53 -13.05
C LYS A 66 -19.61 -9.36 -13.84
N ARG A 67 -19.20 -8.13 -13.54
CA ARG A 67 -19.56 -6.91 -14.27
C ARG A 67 -18.66 -6.73 -15.49
#